data_AF-A0A521X7N4-F1
#
_entry.id   AF-A0A521X7N4-F1
#
_cell.length_a   1.000
_cell.length_b   1.000
_cell.length_c   1.000
_cell.angle_alpha   90.00
_cell.angle_beta   90.00
_cell.angle_gamma   90.00
#
_symmetry.space_group_name_H-M   'P 1'
#
loop_
_entity.id
_entity.type
_entity.pdbx_description
1 polymer ?
#
loop_
_entity_poly.entity_id
_entity_poly.type
_entity_poly.pdbx_seq_one_letter_code
_entity_poly.pdbx_strand_id
1 'polypeptide(L)' 'MPVYLIRCDKCDHQFKSLVLANTQEPKEWVCSQCGSHEAKPTHVYDDPHPLENDHGAGCPCCSGISGIFKTQVN' A
#
# COMPACT_ATOMS: atom_id res chain seq x y z
N MET A 1 -1.95 3.54 -3.70
CA MET A 1 -2.46 3.12 -2.38
C MET A 1 -2.83 4.39 -1.64
N PRO A 2 -4.12 4.72 -1.52
CA PRO A 2 -4.54 5.92 -0.80
C PRO A 2 -4.10 5.92 0.66
N VAL A 3 -3.64 7.08 1.12
CA VAL A 3 -3.34 7.36 2.52
C VAL A 3 -4.48 8.19 3.11
N TYR A 4 -5.16 7.65 4.12
CA TYR A 4 -6.25 8.31 4.83
C TYR A 4 -5.71 9.01 6.06
N LEU A 5 -5.88 10.33 6.17
CA LEU A 5 -5.74 11.05 7.43
C LEU A 5 -7.06 10.95 8.20
N ILE A 6 -7.01 10.49 9.44
CA ILE A 6 -8.18 10.19 10.27
C ILE A 6 -8.09 11.00 11.56
N ARG A 7 -9.20 11.59 12.00
CA ARG A 7 -9.32 12.28 13.28
C ARG A 7 -10.39 11.63 14.15
N CYS A 8 -10.12 11.52 15.44
CA CYS A 8 -11.09 11.10 16.44
C CYS A 8 -11.71 12.31 17.15
N ASP A 9 -13.02 12.49 17.02
CA ASP A 9 -13.74 13.61 17.64
C ASP A 9 -13.81 13.51 19.18
N LYS A 10 -13.55 12.32 19.77
CA LYS A 10 -13.56 12.11 21.23
C LYS A 10 -12.29 12.54 21.95
N CYS A 11 -11.13 12.32 21.34
CA CYS A 11 -9.83 12.53 22.00
C CYS A 11 -8.85 13.38 21.18
N ASP A 12 -9.31 13.89 20.04
CA ASP A 12 -8.55 14.71 19.10
C ASP A 12 -7.33 14.05 18.44
N HIS A 13 -7.14 12.74 18.67
CA HIS A 13 -6.06 11.98 18.07
C HIS A 13 -6.18 11.94 16.55
N GLN A 14 -5.07 12.24 15.86
CA GLN A 14 -4.95 12.16 14.40
C GLN A 14 -3.95 11.08 14.02
N PHE A 15 -4.31 10.24 13.06
CA PHE A 15 -3.47 9.14 12.59
C PHE A 15 -3.69 8.85 11.12
N LYS A 16 -2.77 8.10 10.50
CA LYS A 16 -2.82 7.72 9.09
C LYS A 16 -3.16 6.23 8.95
N SER A 17 -3.96 5.89 7.94
CA SER A 17 -4.23 4.51 7.53
C SER A 17 -4.02 4.36 6.02
N LEU A 18 -3.78 3.12 5.61
CA LEU A 18 -3.63 2.74 4.20
C LEU A 18 -4.82 1.86 3.81
N VAL A 19 -5.41 2.13 2.65
CA VAL A 19 -6.38 1.24 2.02
C VAL A 19 -5.78 0.76 0.71
N LEU A 20 -5.84 -0.55 0.47
CA LEU A 20 -5.25 -1.14 -0.72
C LEU A 20 -5.99 -0.65 -1.97
N ALA A 21 -5.26 -0.38 -3.05
CA ALA A 21 -5.87 0.02 -4.31
C ALA A 21 -6.89 -1.05 -4.79
N ASN A 22 -8.01 -0.59 -5.35
CA ASN A 22 -9.10 -1.45 -5.84
C ASN A 22 -9.78 -2.32 -4.76
N THR A 23 -9.63 -1.99 -3.47
CA THR A 23 -10.40 -2.61 -2.39
C THR A 23 -11.46 -1.66 -1.85
N GLN A 24 -12.48 -2.23 -1.21
CA GLN A 24 -13.53 -1.43 -0.58
C GLN A 24 -12.96 -0.70 0.65
N GLU A 25 -13.29 0.59 0.79
CA GLU A 25 -13.01 1.34 2.01
C GLU A 25 -13.63 0.65 3.24
N PRO A 26 -12.96 0.66 4.40
CA PRO A 26 -13.56 0.20 5.65
C PRO A 26 -14.92 0.85 5.92
N LYS A 27 -15.90 0.04 6.32
CA LYS A 27 -17.23 0.54 6.72
C LYS A 27 -17.20 1.32 8.03
N GLU A 28 -16.15 1.13 8.83
CA GLU A 28 -15.98 1.69 10.16
C GLU A 28 -14.51 1.99 10.43
N TRP A 29 -14.27 3.07 11.16
CA TRP A 29 -12.96 3.52 11.60
C TRP A 29 -12.93 3.63 13.13
N VAL A 30 -11.92 3.03 13.75
CA VAL A 30 -11.77 3.01 15.21
C VAL A 30 -10.48 3.73 15.61
N CYS A 31 -10.58 4.61 16.61
CA CYS A 31 -9.43 5.34 17.12
C CYS A 31 -8.43 4.39 17.79
N SER A 32 -7.21 4.35 17.28
CA SER A 32 -6.13 3.53 17.85
C SER A 32 -5.66 3.94 19.24
N GLN A 33 -6.08 5.13 19.73
CA GLN A 33 -5.71 5.63 21.05
C GLN A 33 -6.80 5.41 22.10
N CYS A 34 -8.06 5.73 21.80
CA CYS A 34 -9.16 5.66 22.78
C CYS A 34 -10.20 4.59 22.49
N GLY A 35 -10.09 3.87 21.36
CA GLY A 35 -11.05 2.84 20.95
C GLY A 35 -12.41 3.37 20.49
N SER A 36 -12.58 4.68 20.34
CA SER A 36 -13.85 5.25 19.87
C SER A 36 -14.10 4.91 18.40
N HIS A 37 -15.35 4.57 18.09
CA HIS A 37 -15.87 4.33 16.74
C HIS A 37 -16.31 5.63 16.04
N GLU A 38 -16.08 6.80 16.66
CA GLU A 38 -16.33 8.13 16.06
C GLU A 38 -15.10 8.67 15.30
N ALA A 39 -14.07 7.85 15.11
CA ALA A 39 -12.97 8.23 14.23
C ALA A 39 -13.47 8.28 12.78
N LYS A 40 -12.97 9.24 11.99
CA LYS A 40 -13.38 9.39 10.59
C LYS A 40 -12.27 10.01 9.73
N PRO A 41 -12.20 9.66 8.43
CA PRO A 41 -11.31 10.33 7.50
C PRO A 41 -11.58 11.83 7.42
N THR A 42 -10.53 12.63 7.46
CA THR A 42 -10.57 14.07 7.24
C THR A 42 -9.92 14.46 5.92
N HIS A 43 -9.02 13.62 5.39
CA HIS A 43 -8.37 13.82 4.10
C HIS A 43 -7.91 12.48 3.51
N VAL A 44 -7.86 12.40 2.18
CA VAL A 44 -7.35 11.23 1.45
C VAL A 44 -6.29 11.72 0.47
N TYR A 45 -5.08 11.16 0.57
CA TYR A 45 -3.99 11.37 -0.37
C TYR A 45 -3.96 10.21 -1.36
N ASP A 46 -4.19 10.50 -2.64
CA ASP A 46 -4.22 9.50 -3.73
C ASP A 46 -2.94 9.48 -4.57
N ASP A 47 -1.85 10.06 -4.05
CA ASP A 47 -0.57 10.07 -4.75
C ASP A 47 -0.06 8.64 -5.02
N PRO A 48 0.48 8.36 -6.21
CA PRO A 48 1.05 7.06 -6.53
C PRO A 48 2.13 6.68 -5.51
N HIS A 49 1.96 5.54 -4.85
CA HIS A 49 2.98 5.08 -3.91
C HIS A 49 4.21 4.60 -4.71
N PRO A 50 5.46 4.91 -4.32
CA PRO A 50 6.65 4.50 -5.08
C PRO A 50 6.78 2.99 -5.31
N LEU A 51 6.22 2.18 -4.41
CA LEU A 51 6.13 0.71 -4.55
C LEU A 51 5.02 0.22 -5.50
N GLU A 52 4.17 1.10 -6.02
CA GLU A 52 3.17 0.75 -7.04
C GLU A 52 3.63 1.11 -8.46
N ASN A 53 4.85 1.65 -8.60
CA ASN A 53 5.47 1.87 -9.90
C ASN A 53 5.98 0.55 -10.50
N ASP A 54 6.24 0.58 -11.81
CA ASP A 54 6.84 -0.54 -12.54
C ASP A 54 8.06 -1.08 -11.79
N HIS A 55 7.91 -2.29 -11.27
CA HIS A 55 9.02 -3.01 -10.69
C HIS A 55 9.91 -3.44 -11.86
N GLY A 56 11.19 -3.06 -11.85
CA GLY A 56 12.17 -3.57 -12.83
C GLY A 56 12.13 -5.10 -12.92
N ALA A 57 12.78 -5.68 -13.93
CA ALA A 57 12.62 -7.08 -14.43
C ALA A 57 12.84 -8.27 -13.46
N GLY A 58 12.69 -8.10 -12.14
CA GLY A 58 12.99 -9.07 -11.12
C GLY A 58 14.49 -9.18 -10.89
N CYS A 59 14.88 -9.77 -9.76
CA CYS A 59 16.28 -10.10 -9.56
C CYS A 59 16.69 -11.22 -10.52
N PRO A 60 17.94 -11.24 -11.01
CA PRO A 60 18.44 -12.33 -11.86
C PRO A 60 18.37 -13.72 -11.20
N CYS A 61 18.18 -13.78 -9.89
CA CYS A 61 17.92 -14.99 -9.13
C CYS A 61 16.58 -15.66 -9.42
N CYS A 62 15.52 -14.90 -9.73
CA CYS A 62 14.17 -15.43 -9.94
C CYS A 62 13.77 -15.48 -11.42
N SER A 63 14.54 -14.82 -12.30
CA SER A 63 14.24 -14.69 -13.74
C SER A 63 15.23 -15.44 -14.65
N GLY A 64 16.04 -16.38 -14.14
CA GLY A 64 17.26 -16.80 -14.84
C GLY A 64 17.64 -18.28 -14.82
N ILE A 65 16.86 -19.15 -15.47
CA ILE A 65 17.42 -20.25 -16.30
C ILE A 65 16.43 -20.62 -17.42
N SER A 66 16.46 -19.84 -18.49
CA SER A 66 16.09 -20.31 -19.84
C SER A 66 17.24 -19.94 -20.76
N GLY A 67 18.34 -20.67 -20.60
CA GLY A 67 19.62 -20.42 -21.27
C GLY A 67 20.43 -21.69 -21.44
N ILE A 68 19.79 -22.79 -21.86
CA ILE A 68 20.47 -23.96 -22.40
C ILE A 68 20.35 -23.90 -23.93
N PHE A 69 21.02 -22.93 -24.54
CA PHE A 69 21.43 -23.02 -25.94
C PHE A 69 22.88 -22.55 -26.01
N LYS A 70 23.79 -23.46 -25.64
CA LYS A 70 25.17 -23.39 -26.13
C LYS A 70 25.17 -23.95 -27.54
N THR A 71 24.96 -23.10 -28.54
CA THR A 71 25.45 -23.37 -29.89
C THR A 71 26.97 -23.29 -29.81
N GLN A 72 27.64 -24.44 -29.75
CA GLN A 72 29.07 -24.51 -29.97
C GLN A 72 29.32 -24.26 -31.46
N VAL A 73 29.95 -23.13 -31.76
CA VAL A 73 30.78 -22.94 -32.96
C VAL A 73 32.23 -22.99 -32.50
N ASN A 74 32.84 -24.16 -32.62
CA ASN A 74 34.14 -24.40 -33.26
C ASN A 74 34.36 -25.91 -33.38
#